data_AF-A0A957QW00-F1
#
_entry.id   AF-A0A957QW00-F1
#
_cell.length_a   1.000
_cell.length_b   1.000
_cell.length_c   1.000
_cell.angle_alpha   90.00
_cell.angle_beta   90.00
_cell.angle_gamma   90.00
#
_symmetry.space_group_name_H-M   'P 1'
#
loop_
_entity.id
_entity.type
_entity.pdbx_description
1 polymer ?
#
loop_
_entity_poly.entity_id
_entity_poly.type
_entity_poly.pdbx_seq_one_letter_code
_entity_poly.pdbx_strand_id
1 'polypeptide(L)'
;RNELFAKIQRLSFSYHDRNRTGQLMIRATDDVEKVRLFIGQGLLLAVQAVVLLTGALIMLLFTNLQLTLVILPILPVAMVMFMVFGGVTQPLFVKVQQKLSTLNTVLQENLAGIKVVKAFATEPTEQKRFDAAADDLMNQQITVARIFSFLFPVIFLIAQLGQAAVLYFGGNQIIAGTLTIGEWQKFSLYLVYVFFPLGQLGFIISQMSQAAASANRVYEILDAHNEVTDKPDAKPLPPVEGAVVFDGVSFRYFGSTDLVLNDVSFSAEPGQTVAILGATGSGKSSVINLIPRFYDVTGGRILVDGNDVRDVTIESLRRQIGIVLQETNLFTGTIRDNIAFGRPDATDEEVEAA
;
A
#
# COMPACT_ATOMS: atom_id res chain seq x y z
N ARG A 1 4.56 1.22 10.07
CA ARG A 1 5.26 0.03 9.51
C ARG A 1 5.38 -1.08 10.56
N ASN A 2 5.97 -0.83 11.73
CA ASN A 2 6.15 -1.85 12.77
C ASN A 2 4.84 -2.51 13.22
N GLU A 3 3.80 -1.73 13.50
CA GLU A 3 2.48 -2.28 13.87
C GLU A 3 1.87 -3.14 12.76
N LEU A 4 1.97 -2.70 11.51
CA LEU A 4 1.46 -3.44 10.36
C LEU A 4 2.22 -4.77 10.17
N PHE A 5 3.54 -4.75 10.32
CA PHE A 5 4.36 -5.96 10.28
C PHE A 5 3.98 -6.93 11.41
N ALA A 6 3.88 -6.43 12.65
CA ALA A 6 3.46 -7.22 13.80
C ALA A 6 2.04 -7.79 13.60
N LYS A 7 1.12 -7.01 13.02
CA LYS A 7 -0.23 -7.47 12.69
C LYS A 7 -0.21 -8.59 11.65
N ILE A 8 0.55 -8.43 10.55
CA ILE A 8 0.71 -9.46 9.50
C ILE A 8 1.23 -10.78 10.09
N GLN A 9 2.19 -10.73 11.01
CA GLN A 9 2.71 -11.92 11.68
C GLN A 9 1.67 -12.61 12.60
N ARG A 10 0.75 -11.83 13.19
CA ARG A 10 -0.29 -12.33 14.08
C ARG A 10 -1.57 -12.75 13.36
N LEU A 11 -1.72 -12.40 12.09
CA LEU A 11 -2.88 -12.77 11.29
C LEU A 11 -2.94 -14.28 11.07
N SER A 12 -4.15 -14.84 11.11
CA SER A 12 -4.38 -16.29 11.01
C SER A 12 -3.92 -16.86 9.66
N PHE A 13 -3.65 -18.16 9.63
CA PHE A 13 -3.33 -18.89 8.39
C PHE A 13 -4.39 -18.67 7.30
N SER A 14 -5.67 -18.68 7.70
CA SER A 14 -6.79 -18.39 6.80
C SER A 14 -6.70 -17.01 6.13
N TYR A 15 -6.09 -16.01 6.77
CA TYR A 15 -5.92 -14.69 6.18
C TYR A 15 -4.82 -14.73 5.10
N HIS A 16 -3.71 -15.44 5.36
CA HIS A 16 -2.61 -15.61 4.41
C HIS A 16 -3.02 -16.46 3.20
N ASP A 17 -3.88 -17.46 3.37
CA ASP A 17 -4.42 -18.25 2.24
C ASP A 17 -5.29 -17.41 1.29
N ARG A 18 -5.93 -16.35 1.79
CA ARG A 18 -6.79 -15.44 1.00
C ARG A 18 -6.02 -14.27 0.39
N ASN A 19 -4.88 -13.90 0.96
CA ASN A 19 -4.15 -12.70 0.59
C ASN A 19 -2.78 -13.05 0.00
N ARG A 20 -2.55 -12.63 -1.25
CA ARG A 20 -1.26 -12.86 -1.91
C ARG A 20 -0.15 -12.10 -1.18
N THR A 21 0.98 -12.75 -0.90
CA THR A 21 2.16 -12.14 -0.25
C THR A 21 2.58 -10.82 -0.90
N GLY A 22 2.57 -10.74 -2.23
CA GLY A 22 2.90 -9.51 -2.96
C GLY A 22 1.95 -8.34 -2.66
N GLN A 23 0.65 -8.60 -2.42
CA GLN A 23 -0.30 -7.55 -2.04
C GLN A 23 -0.05 -7.04 -0.62
N LEU A 24 0.28 -7.93 0.32
CA LEU A 24 0.65 -7.54 1.69
C LEU A 24 1.92 -6.68 1.70
N MET A 25 2.89 -7.02 0.85
CA MET A 25 4.11 -6.22 0.68
C MET A 25 3.81 -4.81 0.17
N ILE A 26 3.03 -4.66 -0.91
CA ILE A 26 2.64 -3.35 -1.43
C ILE A 26 1.91 -2.52 -0.37
N ARG A 27 1.00 -3.14 0.39
CA ARG A 27 0.30 -2.45 1.49
C ARG A 27 1.27 -2.02 2.60
N ALA A 28 2.31 -2.80 2.88
CA ALA A 28 3.31 -2.49 3.90
C ALA A 28 4.39 -1.47 3.48
N THR A 29 4.66 -1.37 2.17
CA THR A 29 5.66 -0.44 1.62
C THR A 29 5.00 0.82 1.06
N ASP A 30 4.37 0.70 -0.10
CA ASP A 30 3.89 1.79 -0.95
C ASP A 30 2.72 2.53 -0.33
N ASP A 31 1.76 1.82 0.25
CA ASP A 31 0.60 2.47 0.84
C ASP A 31 0.98 3.24 2.11
N VAL A 32 1.82 2.65 2.96
CA VAL A 32 2.39 3.37 4.12
C VAL A 32 3.23 4.56 3.67
N GLU A 33 3.96 4.44 2.56
CA GLU A 33 4.78 5.52 2.01
C GLU A 33 3.93 6.71 1.52
N LYS A 34 2.83 6.45 0.80
CA LYS A 34 1.90 7.49 0.36
C LYS A 34 1.27 8.25 1.52
N VAL A 35 0.88 7.53 2.58
CA VAL A 35 0.38 8.16 3.81
C VAL A 35 1.46 9.01 4.46
N ARG A 36 2.69 8.49 4.57
CA ARG A 36 3.84 9.21 5.13
C ARG A 36 4.14 10.50 4.36
N LEU A 37 4.23 10.44 3.03
CA LEU A 37 4.51 11.59 2.19
C LEU A 37 3.43 12.66 2.31
N PHE A 38 2.16 12.26 2.37
CA PHE A 38 1.08 13.21 2.58
C PHE A 38 1.14 13.85 3.96
N ILE A 39 1.27 13.09 5.05
CA ILE A 39 1.32 13.66 6.40
C ILE A 39 2.58 14.51 6.61
N GLY A 40 3.74 14.07 6.10
CA GLY A 40 5.01 14.75 6.30
C GLY A 40 5.21 15.98 5.41
N GLN A 41 4.78 15.92 4.15
CA GLN A 41 5.00 16.99 3.17
C GLN A 41 3.69 17.57 2.65
N GLY A 42 2.76 16.72 2.20
CA GLY A 42 1.50 17.16 1.60
C GLY A 42 0.65 18.04 2.52
N LEU A 43 0.56 17.70 3.81
CA LEU A 43 -0.19 18.43 4.83
C LEU A 43 0.47 19.77 5.14
N LEU A 44 1.81 19.80 5.22
CA LEU A 44 2.55 21.05 5.43
C LEU A 44 2.35 22.00 4.24
N LEU A 45 2.40 21.49 3.01
CA LEU A 45 2.08 22.25 1.80
C LEU A 45 0.62 22.71 1.78
N ALA A 46 -0.32 21.89 2.26
CA ALA A 46 -1.74 22.27 2.40
C ALA A 46 -1.92 23.44 3.35
N VAL A 47 -1.34 23.35 4.55
CA VAL A 47 -1.39 24.41 5.55
C VAL A 47 -0.73 25.68 5.01
N GLN A 48 0.46 25.57 4.41
CA GLN A 48 1.15 26.70 3.80
C GLN A 48 0.29 27.37 2.71
N ALA A 49 -0.32 26.58 1.82
CA ALA A 49 -1.17 27.10 0.75
C ALA A 49 -2.40 27.82 1.31
N VAL A 50 -3.06 27.25 2.33
CA VAL A 50 -4.21 27.88 2.99
C VAL A 50 -3.82 29.18 3.70
N VAL A 51 -2.70 29.19 4.43
CA VAL A 51 -2.20 30.38 5.14
C VAL A 51 -1.82 31.48 4.15
N LEU A 52 -1.08 31.15 3.10
CA LEU A 52 -0.69 32.12 2.06
C LEU A 52 -1.91 32.67 1.32
N LEU A 53 -2.83 31.81 0.90
CA LEU A 53 -4.04 32.22 0.20
C LEU A 53 -4.89 33.14 1.08
N THR A 54 -5.14 32.74 2.33
CA THR A 54 -5.94 33.52 3.29
C THR A 54 -5.26 34.86 3.60
N GLY A 55 -3.96 34.84 3.89
CA GLY A 55 -3.16 36.04 4.15
C GLY A 55 -3.13 37.00 2.95
N ALA A 56 -2.95 36.47 1.74
CA ALA A 56 -2.97 37.28 0.52
C ALA A 56 -4.34 37.92 0.29
N LEU A 57 -5.44 37.17 0.45
CA LEU A 57 -6.80 37.70 0.33
C LEU A 57 -7.08 38.80 1.36
N ILE A 58 -6.66 38.60 2.62
CA ILE A 58 -6.77 39.61 3.67
C ILE A 58 -5.99 40.88 3.29
N MET A 59 -4.75 40.73 2.82
CA MET A 59 -3.93 41.87 2.38
C MET A 59 -4.56 42.64 1.21
N LEU A 60 -5.18 41.93 0.24
CA LEU A 60 -5.89 42.57 -0.87
C LEU A 60 -7.12 43.35 -0.39
N LEU A 61 -7.94 42.73 0.48
CA LEU A 61 -9.14 43.35 1.06
C LEU A 61 -8.81 44.65 1.81
N PHE A 62 -7.75 44.65 2.62
CA PHE A 62 -7.29 45.85 3.34
C PHE A 62 -6.63 46.89 2.45
N THR A 63 -6.08 46.50 1.30
CA THR A 63 -5.44 47.45 0.38
C THR A 63 -6.49 48.18 -0.46
N ASN A 64 -7.41 47.45 -1.08
CA ASN A 64 -8.52 48.06 -1.81
C ASN A 64 -9.67 47.06 -2.02
N LEU A 65 -10.82 47.35 -1.43
CA LEU A 65 -12.00 46.48 -1.51
C LEU A 65 -12.56 46.41 -2.95
N GLN A 66 -12.62 47.54 -3.66
CA GLN A 66 -13.17 47.59 -5.02
C GLN A 66 -12.34 46.76 -6.01
N LEU A 67 -11.01 46.85 -5.96
CA LEU A 67 -10.12 46.03 -6.79
C LEU A 67 -10.17 44.55 -6.39
N THR A 68 -10.35 44.24 -5.11
CA THR A 68 -10.52 42.85 -4.67
C THR A 68 -11.79 42.24 -5.25
N LEU A 69 -12.90 43.00 -5.29
CA LEU A 69 -14.16 42.55 -5.89
C LEU A 69 -14.03 42.29 -7.40
N VAL A 70 -13.14 43.01 -8.09
CA VAL A 70 -12.85 42.77 -9.52
C VAL A 70 -12.16 41.42 -9.75
N ILE A 71 -11.27 41.01 -8.84
CA ILE A 71 -10.52 39.74 -8.96
C ILE A 71 -11.31 38.55 -8.42
N LEU A 72 -12.19 38.76 -7.44
CA LEU A 72 -12.88 37.67 -6.76
C LEU A 72 -13.55 36.66 -7.74
N PRO A 73 -14.18 37.06 -8.86
CA PRO A 73 -14.73 36.13 -9.85
C PRO A 73 -13.67 35.34 -10.64
N ILE A 74 -12.45 35.87 -10.77
CA ILE A 74 -11.33 35.21 -11.47
C ILE A 74 -10.79 34.04 -10.64
N LEU A 75 -10.87 34.11 -9.31
CA LEU A 75 -10.31 33.09 -8.42
C LEU A 75 -11.00 31.72 -8.55
N PRO A 76 -12.34 31.60 -8.55
CA PRO A 76 -13.02 30.34 -8.85
C PRO A 76 -12.68 29.79 -10.23
N VAL A 77 -12.57 30.65 -11.25
CA VAL A 77 -12.20 30.23 -12.62
C VAL A 77 -10.79 29.64 -12.63
N ALA A 78 -9.82 30.32 -11.99
CA ALA A 78 -8.46 29.82 -11.84
C ALA A 78 -8.44 28.49 -11.06
N MET A 79 -9.20 28.39 -9.97
CA MET A 79 -9.29 27.17 -9.15
C MET A 79 -9.82 25.98 -9.96
N VAL A 80 -10.93 26.15 -10.69
CA VAL A 80 -11.50 25.10 -11.55
C VAL A 80 -10.49 24.67 -12.61
N MET A 81 -9.79 25.63 -13.23
CA MET A 81 -8.75 25.34 -14.22
C MET A 81 -7.60 24.51 -13.62
N PHE A 82 -7.14 24.84 -12.41
CA PHE A 82 -6.12 24.06 -11.72
C PHE A 82 -6.60 22.66 -11.30
N MET A 83 -7.88 22.51 -10.92
CA MET A 83 -8.47 21.20 -10.64
C MET A 83 -8.53 20.33 -11.90
N VAL A 84 -8.99 20.90 -13.02
CA VAL A 84 -9.00 20.22 -14.32
C VAL A 84 -7.57 19.85 -14.74
N PHE A 85 -6.61 20.74 -14.54
CA PHE A 85 -5.19 20.46 -14.79
C PHE A 85 -4.71 19.22 -14.02
N GLY A 86 -4.94 19.20 -12.70
CA GLY A 86 -4.56 18.05 -11.87
C GLY A 86 -5.23 16.76 -12.33
N GLY A 87 -6.54 16.80 -12.60
CA GLY A 87 -7.32 15.65 -13.03
C GLY A 87 -6.90 15.08 -14.40
N VAL A 88 -6.50 15.94 -15.34
CA VAL A 88 -6.04 15.51 -16.69
C VAL A 88 -4.60 15.02 -16.66
N THR A 89 -3.72 15.69 -15.92
CA THR A 89 -2.26 15.41 -15.96
C THR A 89 -1.87 14.18 -15.15
N GLN A 90 -2.49 13.97 -13.98
CA GLN A 90 -2.21 12.82 -13.13
C GLN A 90 -2.28 11.45 -13.85
N PRO A 91 -3.36 11.09 -14.57
CA PRO A 91 -3.44 9.80 -15.25
C PRO A 91 -2.38 9.65 -16.36
N LEU A 92 -1.92 10.76 -16.95
CA LEU A 92 -0.87 10.71 -17.95
C LEU A 92 0.50 10.43 -17.35
N PHE A 93 0.79 10.97 -16.16
CA PHE A 93 1.99 10.60 -15.41
C PHE A 93 1.96 9.13 -14.96
N VAL A 94 0.79 8.60 -14.60
CA VAL A 94 0.65 7.15 -14.34
C VAL A 94 1.03 6.34 -15.59
N LYS A 95 0.57 6.76 -16.78
CA LYS A 95 0.97 6.11 -18.05
C LYS A 95 2.47 6.24 -18.33
N VAL A 96 3.09 7.39 -18.05
CA VAL A 96 4.56 7.55 -18.15
C VAL A 96 5.26 6.53 -17.27
N GLN A 97 4.83 6.39 -16.01
CA GLN A 97 5.41 5.43 -15.08
C GLN A 97 5.25 3.98 -15.54
N GLN A 98 4.09 3.63 -16.12
CA GLN A 98 3.86 2.30 -16.70
C GLN A 98 4.80 2.02 -17.87
N LYS A 99 4.94 2.96 -18.81
CA LYS A 99 5.84 2.81 -19.97
C LYS A 99 7.31 2.73 -19.53
N LEU A 100 7.70 3.52 -18.53
CA LEU A 100 9.04 3.44 -17.92
C LEU A 100 9.28 2.08 -17.26
N SER A 101 8.28 1.53 -16.56
CA SER A 101 8.36 0.19 -15.99
C SER A 101 8.57 -0.87 -17.09
N THR A 102 7.83 -0.79 -18.20
CA THR A 102 8.00 -1.71 -19.34
C THR A 102 9.41 -1.62 -19.93
N LEU A 103 9.94 -0.42 -20.14
CA LEU A 103 11.31 -0.21 -20.61
C LEU A 103 12.33 -0.84 -19.66
N ASN A 104 12.17 -0.61 -18.35
CA ASN A 104 13.04 -1.20 -17.32
C ASN A 104 12.96 -2.73 -17.29
N THR A 105 11.78 -3.32 -17.51
CA THR A 105 11.62 -4.78 -17.62
C THR A 105 12.39 -5.33 -18.83
N VAL A 106 12.27 -4.71 -20.01
CA VAL A 106 13.02 -5.13 -21.21
C VAL A 106 14.53 -5.02 -20.97
N LEU A 107 14.97 -3.96 -20.31
CA LEU A 107 16.38 -3.78 -19.95
C LEU A 107 16.86 -4.87 -18.97
N GLN A 108 16.08 -5.15 -17.92
CA GLN A 108 16.40 -6.16 -16.91
C GLN A 108 16.47 -7.57 -17.51
N GLU A 109 15.52 -7.94 -18.37
CA GLU A 109 15.52 -9.22 -19.09
C GLU A 109 16.75 -9.36 -19.99
N ASN A 110 17.11 -8.30 -20.74
CA ASN A 110 18.28 -8.31 -21.61
C ASN A 110 19.59 -8.44 -20.83
N LEU A 111 19.72 -7.77 -19.69
CA LEU A 111 20.91 -7.86 -18.85
C LEU A 111 21.03 -9.24 -18.19
N ALA A 112 19.93 -9.77 -17.65
CA ALA A 112 19.90 -11.10 -17.05
C ALA A 112 20.16 -12.20 -18.10
N GLY A 113 19.61 -12.04 -19.30
CA GLY A 113 19.69 -12.97 -20.42
C GLY A 113 20.86 -12.74 -21.37
N ILE A 114 21.82 -11.85 -21.06
CA ILE A 114 22.82 -11.38 -22.02
C ILE A 114 23.63 -12.51 -22.67
N LYS A 115 23.90 -13.60 -21.93
CA LYS A 115 24.60 -14.78 -22.46
C LYS A 115 23.79 -15.48 -23.55
N VAL A 116 22.45 -15.55 -23.41
CA VAL A 116 21.54 -16.15 -24.41
C VAL A 116 21.47 -15.25 -25.64
N VAL A 117 21.28 -13.95 -25.44
CA VAL A 117 21.23 -12.98 -26.54
C VAL A 117 22.51 -13.07 -27.40
N LYS A 118 23.68 -13.13 -26.75
CA LYS A 118 24.98 -13.31 -27.41
C LYS A 118 25.15 -14.68 -28.07
N ALA A 119 24.73 -15.76 -27.40
CA ALA A 119 24.85 -17.12 -27.93
C ALA A 119 24.06 -17.33 -29.22
N PHE A 120 22.92 -16.64 -29.37
CA PHE A 120 22.08 -16.73 -30.56
C PHE A 120 22.24 -15.54 -31.53
N ALA A 121 23.17 -14.62 -31.28
CA ALA A 121 23.40 -13.41 -32.08
C ALA A 121 22.11 -12.60 -32.36
N THR A 122 21.26 -12.46 -31.34
CA THR A 122 19.93 -11.83 -31.44
C THR A 122 19.92 -10.36 -31.02
N GLU A 123 21.09 -9.72 -30.88
CA GLU A 123 21.20 -8.33 -30.45
C GLU A 123 20.35 -7.36 -31.29
N PRO A 124 20.28 -7.46 -32.64
CA PRO A 124 19.45 -6.55 -33.43
C PRO A 124 17.95 -6.69 -33.13
N THR A 125 17.50 -7.89 -32.75
CA THR A 125 16.10 -8.16 -32.38
C THR A 125 15.78 -7.55 -31.03
N GLU A 126 16.64 -7.76 -30.04
CA GLU A 126 16.47 -7.18 -28.71
C GLU A 126 16.63 -5.66 -28.71
N GLN A 127 17.52 -5.11 -29.56
CA GLN A 127 17.63 -3.67 -29.77
C GLN A 127 16.31 -3.08 -30.29
N LYS A 128 15.68 -3.71 -31.29
CA LYS A 128 14.36 -3.27 -31.79
C LYS A 128 13.28 -3.31 -30.72
N ARG A 129 13.30 -4.33 -29.86
CA ARG A 129 12.37 -4.47 -28.73
C ARG A 129 12.58 -3.35 -27.69
N PHE A 130 13.83 -3.01 -27.40
CA PHE A 130 14.19 -1.90 -26.53
C PHE A 130 13.76 -0.55 -27.14
N ASP A 131 14.09 -0.31 -28.42
CA ASP A 131 13.76 0.92 -29.14
C ASP A 131 12.24 1.14 -29.16
N ALA A 132 11.44 0.09 -29.42
CA ALA A 132 9.98 0.17 -29.38
C ALA A 132 9.45 0.59 -28.00
N ALA A 133 10.02 0.04 -26.91
CA ALA A 133 9.63 0.42 -25.55
C ALA A 133 10.07 1.85 -25.19
N ALA A 134 11.23 2.27 -25.68
CA ALA A 134 11.77 3.62 -25.49
C ALA A 134 10.94 4.66 -26.26
N ASP A 135 10.57 4.37 -27.50
CA ASP A 135 9.70 5.20 -28.34
C ASP A 135 8.31 5.35 -27.73
N ASP A 136 7.74 4.26 -27.19
CA ASP A 136 6.47 4.29 -26.47
C ASP A 136 6.52 5.23 -25.24
N LEU A 137 7.60 5.17 -24.46
CA LEU A 137 7.83 6.08 -23.33
C LEU A 137 8.00 7.53 -23.82
N MET A 138 8.79 7.74 -24.89
CA MET A 138 9.01 9.05 -25.48
C MET A 138 7.69 9.66 -25.96
N ASN A 139 6.88 8.92 -26.71
CA ASN A 139 5.58 9.38 -27.22
C ASN A 139 4.62 9.76 -26.08
N GLN A 140 4.62 8.99 -24.99
CA GLN A 140 3.82 9.32 -23.81
C GLN A 140 4.35 10.58 -23.10
N GLN A 141 5.66 10.77 -22.99
CA GLN A 141 6.25 12.01 -22.47
C GLN A 141 5.95 13.22 -23.36
N ILE A 142 6.04 13.08 -24.69
CA ILE A 142 5.66 14.13 -25.64
C ILE A 142 4.19 14.50 -25.47
N THR A 143 3.31 13.52 -25.21
CA THR A 143 1.89 13.78 -24.94
C THR A 143 1.71 14.62 -23.68
N VAL A 144 2.40 14.28 -22.59
CA VAL A 144 2.42 15.09 -21.36
C VAL A 144 2.97 16.49 -21.63
N ALA A 145 4.09 16.58 -22.35
CA ALA A 145 4.74 17.85 -22.69
C ALA A 145 3.80 18.75 -23.49
N ARG A 146 3.11 18.25 -24.52
CA ARG A 146 2.14 19.01 -25.33
C ARG A 146 1.00 19.57 -24.48
N ILE A 147 0.51 18.78 -23.53
CA ILE A 147 -0.54 19.22 -22.61
C ILE A 147 -0.04 20.32 -21.69
N PHE A 148 1.18 20.18 -21.16
CA PHE A 148 1.82 21.22 -20.35
C PHE A 148 2.09 22.50 -21.17
N SER A 149 2.53 22.37 -22.43
CA SER A 149 2.74 23.48 -23.36
C SER A 149 1.47 24.27 -23.65
N PHE A 150 0.30 23.65 -23.55
CA PHE A 150 -0.98 24.36 -23.69
C PHE A 150 -1.48 24.92 -22.35
N LEU A 151 -1.47 24.10 -21.29
CA LEU A 151 -2.10 24.46 -20.03
C LEU A 151 -1.35 25.54 -19.23
N PHE A 152 -0.01 25.54 -19.22
CA PHE A 152 0.76 26.57 -18.51
C PHE A 152 0.48 27.97 -19.07
N PRO A 153 0.56 28.22 -20.39
CA PRO A 153 0.19 29.51 -20.96
C PRO A 153 -1.24 29.95 -20.62
N VAL A 154 -2.21 29.03 -20.55
CA VAL A 154 -3.59 29.37 -20.19
C VAL A 154 -3.69 29.83 -18.72
N ILE A 155 -2.96 29.18 -17.81
CA ILE A 155 -2.88 29.61 -16.41
C ILE A 155 -2.25 31.02 -16.31
N PHE A 156 -1.14 31.25 -17.02
CA PHE A 156 -0.51 32.56 -17.09
C PHE A 156 -1.45 33.61 -17.70
N LEU A 157 -2.21 33.26 -18.73
CA LEU A 157 -3.19 34.15 -19.34
C LEU A 157 -4.24 34.61 -18.32
N ILE A 158 -4.78 33.70 -17.51
CA ILE A 158 -5.76 34.05 -16.46
C ILE A 158 -5.14 35.01 -15.43
N ALA A 159 -3.91 34.75 -15.00
CA ALA A 159 -3.20 35.63 -14.07
C ALA A 159 -2.97 37.03 -14.69
N GLN A 160 -2.57 37.07 -15.97
CA GLN A 160 -2.35 38.32 -16.70
C GLN A 160 -3.64 39.08 -16.99
N LEU A 161 -4.76 38.38 -17.24
CA LEU A 161 -6.09 38.99 -17.33
C LEU A 161 -6.50 39.61 -16.00
N GLY A 162 -6.19 38.96 -14.87
CA GLY A 162 -6.35 39.53 -13.54
C GLY A 162 -5.55 40.81 -13.36
N GLN A 163 -4.27 40.80 -13.74
CA GLN A 163 -3.41 42.01 -13.71
C GLN A 163 -3.94 43.12 -14.61
N ALA A 164 -4.40 42.80 -15.83
CA ALA A 164 -4.98 43.76 -16.76
C ALA A 164 -6.27 44.38 -16.22
N ALA A 165 -7.14 43.58 -15.58
CA ALA A 165 -8.35 44.07 -14.94
C ALA A 165 -8.01 45.03 -13.78
N VAL A 166 -7.07 44.65 -12.92
CA VAL A 166 -6.57 45.51 -11.84
C VAL A 166 -5.96 46.81 -12.37
N LEU A 167 -5.22 46.76 -13.47
CA LEU A 167 -4.67 47.95 -14.10
C LEU A 167 -5.78 48.87 -14.63
N TYR A 168 -6.79 48.33 -15.32
CA TYR A 168 -7.89 49.12 -15.87
C TYR A 168 -8.72 49.79 -14.77
N PHE A 169 -9.22 49.01 -13.80
CA PHE A 169 -10.05 49.54 -12.71
C PHE A 169 -9.23 50.37 -11.71
N GLY A 170 -7.97 50.00 -11.47
CA GLY A 170 -7.05 50.75 -10.61
C GLY A 170 -6.63 52.07 -11.25
N GLY A 171 -6.38 52.08 -12.56
CA GLY A 171 -6.10 53.30 -13.32
C GLY A 171 -7.23 54.31 -13.22
N ASN A 172 -8.47 53.87 -13.36
CA ASN A 172 -9.65 54.73 -13.17
C ASN A 172 -9.71 55.32 -11.75
N GLN A 173 -9.39 54.53 -10.71
CA GLN A 173 -9.33 55.03 -9.32
C GLN A 173 -8.16 55.99 -9.08
N ILE A 174 -7.01 55.78 -9.73
CA ILE A 174 -5.87 56.70 -9.67
C ILE A 174 -6.22 58.04 -10.30
N ILE A 175 -6.87 58.04 -11.47
CA ILE A 175 -7.32 59.25 -12.14
C ILE A 175 -8.38 59.98 -11.30
N ALA A 176 -9.27 59.24 -10.64
CA ALA A 176 -10.26 59.79 -9.72
C ALA A 176 -9.69 60.25 -8.36
N GLY A 177 -8.40 60.00 -8.09
CA GLY A 177 -7.73 60.38 -6.85
C GLY A 177 -8.09 59.52 -5.62
N THR A 178 -8.77 58.39 -5.81
CA THR A 178 -9.21 57.49 -4.71
C THR A 178 -8.21 56.35 -4.43
N LEU A 179 -7.17 56.22 -5.25
CA LEU A 179 -6.10 55.23 -5.11
C LEU A 179 -4.77 55.86 -5.51
N THR A 180 -3.70 55.63 -4.74
CA THR A 180 -2.36 56.07 -5.11
C THR A 180 -1.66 55.04 -6.01
N ILE A 181 -0.68 55.50 -6.79
CA ILE A 181 0.17 54.61 -7.61
C ILE A 181 0.90 53.57 -6.73
N GLY A 182 1.33 53.97 -5.53
CA GLY A 182 1.99 53.07 -4.58
C GLY A 182 1.06 51.96 -4.05
N GLU A 183 -0.19 52.29 -3.74
CA GLU A 183 -1.20 51.31 -3.33
C GLU A 183 -1.56 50.35 -4.46
N TRP A 184 -1.69 50.85 -5.69
CA TRP A 184 -1.87 50.00 -6.87
C TRP A 184 -0.71 49.04 -7.07
N GLN A 185 0.54 49.53 -6.98
CA GLN A 185 1.73 48.69 -7.12
C GLN A 185 1.78 47.60 -6.03
N LYS A 186 1.47 47.98 -4.78
CA LYS A 186 1.35 47.04 -3.65
C LYS A 186 0.29 45.97 -3.93
N PHE A 187 -0.88 46.37 -4.42
CA PHE A 187 -1.96 45.47 -4.76
C PHE A 187 -1.57 44.49 -5.88
N SER A 188 -0.93 44.97 -6.95
CA SER A 188 -0.45 44.15 -8.08
C SER A 188 0.57 43.10 -7.64
N LEU A 189 1.49 43.46 -6.73
CA LEU A 189 2.46 42.52 -6.15
C LEU A 189 1.77 41.45 -5.28
N TYR A 190 0.79 41.84 -4.47
CA TYR A 190 0.06 40.91 -3.61
C TYR A 190 -0.82 39.94 -4.40
N LEU A 191 -1.33 40.36 -5.56
CA LEU A 191 -2.14 39.52 -6.42
C LEU A 191 -1.40 38.24 -6.86
N VAL A 192 -0.09 38.31 -7.09
CA VAL A 192 0.73 37.15 -7.49
C VAL A 192 0.71 36.06 -6.41
N TYR A 193 0.66 36.45 -5.12
CA TYR A 193 0.60 35.50 -4.00
C TYR A 193 -0.73 34.76 -3.87
N VAL A 194 -1.77 35.18 -4.59
CA VAL A 194 -3.06 34.46 -4.64
C VAL A 194 -3.01 33.30 -5.65
N PHE A 195 -2.38 33.50 -6.81
CA PHE A 195 -2.39 32.52 -7.90
C PHE A 195 -1.53 31.29 -7.62
N PHE A 196 -0.37 31.46 -6.97
CA PHE A 196 0.54 30.35 -6.68
C PHE A 196 -0.07 29.26 -5.76
N PRO A 197 -0.62 29.58 -4.57
CA PRO A 197 -1.23 28.57 -3.70
C PRO A 197 -2.47 27.93 -4.32
N LEU A 198 -3.24 28.66 -5.15
CA LEU A 198 -4.36 28.08 -5.89
C LEU A 198 -3.92 26.93 -6.82
N GLY A 199 -2.76 27.07 -7.46
CA GLY A 199 -2.19 25.99 -8.29
C GLY A 199 -1.72 24.79 -7.46
N GLN A 200 -1.16 25.02 -6.28
CA GLN A 200 -0.71 23.96 -5.39
C GLN A 200 -1.87 23.11 -4.86
N LEU A 201 -3.04 23.72 -4.60
CA LEU A 201 -4.21 23.01 -4.07
C LEU A 201 -4.64 21.83 -4.95
N GLY A 202 -4.54 21.93 -6.28
CA GLY A 202 -4.86 20.84 -7.19
C GLY A 202 -3.98 19.59 -6.95
N PHE A 203 -2.67 19.78 -6.81
CA PHE A 203 -1.74 18.69 -6.50
C PHE A 203 -1.92 18.14 -5.09
N ILE A 204 -2.21 19.00 -4.11
CA ILE A 204 -2.43 18.61 -2.73
C ILE A 204 -3.70 17.74 -2.60
N ILE A 205 -4.79 18.12 -3.26
CA ILE A 205 -6.04 17.35 -3.28
C ILE A 205 -5.80 15.95 -3.87
N SER A 206 -5.05 15.86 -4.97
CA SER A 206 -4.70 14.57 -5.57
C SER A 206 -3.86 13.70 -4.64
N GLN A 207 -2.83 14.26 -3.99
CA GLN A 207 -2.02 13.53 -3.01
C GLN A 207 -2.85 13.08 -1.80
N MET A 208 -3.73 13.94 -1.29
CA MET A 208 -4.64 13.63 -0.20
C MET A 208 -5.55 12.46 -0.55
N SER A 209 -6.15 12.47 -1.75
CA SER A 209 -7.02 11.41 -2.23
C SER A 209 -6.29 10.06 -2.32
N GLN A 210 -5.08 10.06 -2.86
CA GLN A 210 -4.23 8.86 -2.94
C GLN A 210 -3.85 8.34 -1.56
N ALA A 211 -3.43 9.24 -0.66
CA ALA A 211 -3.07 8.90 0.71
C ALA A 211 -4.28 8.33 1.48
N ALA A 212 -5.48 8.91 1.31
CA ALA A 212 -6.70 8.39 1.93
C ALA A 212 -7.04 6.97 1.44
N ALA A 213 -6.96 6.73 0.12
CA ALA A 213 -7.19 5.38 -0.43
C ALA A 213 -6.15 4.36 0.05
N SER A 214 -4.88 4.77 0.16
CA SER A 214 -3.81 3.94 0.74
C SER A 214 -4.01 3.71 2.23
N ALA A 215 -4.45 4.71 2.99
CA ALA A 215 -4.77 4.58 4.41
C ALA A 215 -5.87 3.53 4.62
N ASN A 216 -6.94 3.57 3.83
CA ASN A 216 -8.02 2.58 3.92
C ASN A 216 -7.49 1.14 3.75
N ARG A 217 -6.59 0.89 2.78
CA ARG A 217 -5.99 -0.44 2.56
C ARG A 217 -5.04 -0.87 3.68
N VAL A 218 -4.35 0.09 4.31
CA VAL A 218 -3.51 -0.17 5.49
C VAL A 218 -4.39 -0.54 6.68
N TYR A 219 -5.45 0.22 6.94
CA TYR A 219 -6.41 -0.06 8.01
C TYR A 219 -7.16 -1.36 7.79
N GLU A 220 -7.44 -1.76 6.55
CA GLU A 220 -8.01 -3.07 6.22
C GLU A 220 -7.17 -4.24 6.80
N ILE A 221 -5.84 -4.12 6.84
CA ILE A 221 -4.96 -5.11 7.49
C ILE A 221 -4.94 -4.91 9.01
N LEU A 222 -4.77 -3.66 9.48
CA LEU A 222 -4.65 -3.38 10.92
C LEU A 222 -5.91 -3.82 11.69
N ASP A 223 -7.07 -3.60 11.08
CA ASP A 223 -8.38 -3.89 11.63
C ASP A 223 -8.89 -5.29 11.27
N ALA A 224 -8.14 -6.05 10.44
CA ALA A 224 -8.50 -7.42 10.11
C ALA A 224 -8.64 -8.27 11.38
N HIS A 225 -9.78 -8.96 11.48
CA HIS A 225 -10.05 -9.85 12.61
C HIS A 225 -9.26 -11.16 12.47
N ASN A 226 -8.65 -11.60 13.57
CA ASN A 226 -8.02 -12.91 13.64
C ASN A 226 -9.10 -13.94 13.90
N GLU A 227 -9.27 -14.91 13.00
CA GLU A 227 -10.28 -15.98 13.17
C GLU A 227 -9.92 -16.96 14.27
N VAL A 228 -8.63 -17.10 14.58
CA VAL A 228 -8.11 -17.96 15.64
C VAL A 228 -7.45 -17.06 16.67
N THR A 229 -8.05 -16.97 17.86
CA THR A 229 -7.52 -16.25 19.02
C THR A 229 -7.57 -17.11 20.27
N ASP A 230 -6.70 -16.79 21.23
CA ASP A 230 -6.78 -17.35 22.57
C ASP A 230 -8.11 -16.94 23.23
N LYS A 231 -8.71 -17.86 23.99
CA LYS A 231 -9.82 -17.51 24.87
C LYS A 231 -9.31 -16.62 26.02
N PRO A 232 -10.15 -15.75 26.60
CA PRO A 232 -9.73 -14.89 27.72
C PRO A 232 -9.14 -15.65 28.91
N ASP A 233 -9.57 -16.89 29.11
CA ASP A 233 -9.17 -17.81 30.18
C ASP A 233 -8.26 -18.96 29.71
N ALA A 234 -7.72 -18.87 28.48
CA ALA A 234 -6.83 -19.88 27.93
C ALA A 234 -5.57 -20.04 28.79
N LYS A 235 -5.24 -21.29 29.15
CA LYS A 235 -4.09 -21.60 29.99
C LYS A 235 -2.90 -22.07 29.14
N PRO A 236 -1.65 -21.87 29.59
CA PRO A 236 -0.52 -22.52 28.95
C PRO A 236 -0.70 -24.05 28.99
N LEU A 237 -0.53 -24.72 27.86
CA LEU A 237 -0.51 -26.18 27.75
C LEU A 237 0.70 -26.71 28.54
N PRO A 238 0.52 -27.67 29.47
CA PRO A 238 1.63 -28.33 30.16
C PRO A 238 2.48 -29.16 29.18
N PRO A 239 3.66 -29.65 29.61
CA PRO A 239 4.46 -30.58 28.82
C PRO A 239 3.62 -31.79 28.36
N VAL A 240 3.60 -32.04 27.06
CA VAL A 240 2.76 -33.09 26.46
C VAL A 240 3.50 -34.44 26.40
N GLU A 241 2.77 -35.52 26.68
CA GLU A 241 3.17 -36.90 26.39
C GLU A 241 2.88 -37.28 24.93
N GLY A 242 1.90 -36.61 24.29
CA GLY A 242 1.66 -36.68 22.86
C GLY A 242 0.43 -37.48 22.43
N ALA A 243 -0.54 -37.69 23.32
CA ALA A 243 -1.83 -38.27 22.97
C ALA A 243 -2.67 -37.23 22.20
N VAL A 244 -3.18 -37.59 21.02
CA VAL A 244 -4.03 -36.73 20.19
C VAL A 244 -5.36 -37.41 19.91
N VAL A 245 -6.47 -36.74 20.17
CA VAL A 245 -7.83 -37.27 19.95
C VAL A 245 -8.64 -36.30 19.09
N PHE A 246 -9.16 -36.81 17.97
CA PHE A 246 -10.21 -36.17 17.19
C PHE A 246 -11.54 -36.77 17.64
N ASP A 247 -12.47 -35.93 18.08
CA ASP A 247 -13.79 -36.32 18.61
C ASP A 247 -14.88 -35.59 17.81
N GLY A 248 -15.48 -36.29 16.86
CA GLY A 248 -16.57 -35.80 16.00
C GLY A 248 -16.20 -34.59 15.14
N VAL A 249 -14.95 -34.53 14.66
CA VAL A 249 -14.41 -33.31 14.05
C VAL A 249 -14.99 -33.08 12.66
N SER A 250 -15.61 -31.91 12.50
CA SER A 250 -16.06 -31.39 11.22
C SER A 250 -15.38 -30.06 10.91
N PHE A 251 -14.92 -29.89 9.69
CA PHE A 251 -14.14 -28.71 9.31
C PHE A 251 -14.45 -28.25 7.89
N ARG A 252 -14.62 -26.93 7.73
CA ARG A 252 -14.63 -26.22 6.45
C ARG A 252 -13.65 -25.05 6.49
N TYR A 253 -13.01 -24.76 5.37
CA TYR A 253 -12.25 -23.52 5.23
C TYR A 253 -13.17 -22.31 5.25
N PHE A 254 -12.67 -21.18 5.75
CA PHE A 254 -13.43 -19.95 5.81
C PHE A 254 -13.93 -19.53 4.42
N GLY A 255 -15.22 -19.19 4.31
CA GLY A 255 -15.85 -18.83 3.04
C GLY A 255 -16.25 -20.02 2.16
N SER A 256 -15.91 -21.25 2.52
CA SER A 256 -16.39 -22.46 1.85
C SER A 256 -17.76 -22.90 2.39
N THR A 257 -18.63 -23.38 1.51
CA THR A 257 -19.89 -24.06 1.89
C THR A 257 -19.67 -25.52 2.25
N ASP A 258 -18.62 -26.14 1.73
CA ASP A 258 -18.42 -27.58 1.77
C ASP A 258 -17.50 -27.99 2.92
N LEU A 259 -17.86 -29.08 3.60
CA LEU A 259 -17.04 -29.70 4.63
C LEU A 259 -15.90 -30.49 3.97
N VAL A 260 -14.67 -30.18 4.39
CA VAL A 260 -13.47 -30.94 4.01
C VAL A 260 -13.30 -32.16 4.91
N LEU A 261 -13.65 -32.02 6.19
CA LEU A 261 -13.76 -33.11 7.15
C LEU A 261 -15.20 -33.16 7.67
N ASN A 262 -15.76 -34.36 7.74
CA ASN A 262 -17.13 -34.59 8.20
C ASN A 262 -17.13 -35.73 9.22
N ASP A 263 -17.43 -35.39 10.48
CA ASP A 263 -17.52 -36.32 11.61
C ASP A 263 -16.34 -37.29 11.77
N VAL A 264 -15.12 -36.74 11.76
CA VAL A 264 -13.88 -37.52 11.86
C VAL A 264 -13.53 -37.76 13.32
N SER A 265 -13.41 -39.03 13.71
CA SER A 265 -13.01 -39.45 15.05
C SER A 265 -11.89 -40.49 15.02
N PHE A 266 -10.78 -40.23 15.70
CA PHE A 266 -9.67 -41.17 15.89
C PHE A 266 -8.79 -40.73 17.07
N SER A 267 -8.01 -41.67 17.61
CA SER A 267 -6.98 -41.38 18.62
C SER A 267 -5.60 -41.84 18.15
N ALA A 268 -4.57 -41.09 18.57
CA ALA A 268 -3.17 -41.45 18.45
C ALA A 268 -2.56 -41.46 19.85
N GLU A 269 -1.99 -42.59 20.25
CA GLU A 269 -1.39 -42.79 21.57
C GLU A 269 0.03 -42.19 21.64
N PRO A 270 0.53 -41.86 22.84
CA PRO A 270 1.91 -41.40 23.03
C PRO A 270 2.94 -42.34 22.38
N GLY A 271 3.85 -41.78 21.58
CA GLY A 271 4.88 -42.53 20.85
C GLY A 271 4.38 -43.31 19.63
N GLN A 272 3.09 -43.29 19.33
CA GLN A 272 2.53 -43.97 18.16
C GLN A 272 2.86 -43.23 16.87
N THR A 273 3.37 -43.95 15.87
CA THR A 273 3.50 -43.42 14.51
C THR A 273 2.21 -43.70 13.73
N VAL A 274 1.51 -42.64 13.33
CA VAL A 274 0.27 -42.73 12.56
C VAL A 274 0.48 -42.23 11.14
N ALA A 275 0.09 -43.02 10.14
CA ALA A 275 0.12 -42.65 8.73
C ALA A 275 -1.29 -42.33 8.23
N ILE A 276 -1.48 -41.15 7.64
CA ILE A 276 -2.75 -40.74 7.03
C ILE A 276 -2.65 -40.90 5.51
N LEU A 277 -3.40 -41.86 4.95
CA LEU A 277 -3.38 -42.21 3.53
C LEU A 277 -4.73 -41.87 2.87
N GLY A 278 -4.70 -41.49 1.60
CA GLY A 278 -5.90 -41.17 0.83
C GLY A 278 -5.60 -40.40 -0.45
N ALA A 279 -6.57 -40.33 -1.37
CA ALA A 279 -6.45 -39.59 -2.62
C ALA A 279 -6.19 -38.09 -2.41
N THR A 280 -5.59 -37.41 -3.39
CA THR A 280 -5.41 -35.95 -3.35
C THR A 280 -6.76 -35.26 -3.11
N GLY A 281 -6.80 -34.27 -2.21
CA GLY A 281 -8.04 -33.59 -1.82
C GLY A 281 -8.85 -34.28 -0.72
N SER A 282 -8.46 -35.46 -0.22
CA SER A 282 -9.19 -36.18 0.84
C SER A 282 -9.11 -35.56 2.25
N GLY A 283 -8.65 -34.31 2.40
CA GLY A 283 -8.56 -33.63 3.70
C GLY A 283 -7.35 -33.94 4.58
N LYS A 284 -6.36 -34.73 4.10
CA LYS A 284 -5.17 -35.12 4.90
C LYS A 284 -4.41 -33.92 5.48
N SER A 285 -4.08 -32.95 4.62
CA SER A 285 -3.39 -31.74 5.05
C SER A 285 -4.24 -30.92 6.02
N SER A 286 -5.57 -30.94 5.88
CA SER A 286 -6.49 -30.28 6.81
C SER A 286 -6.44 -30.94 8.19
N VAL A 287 -6.41 -32.27 8.28
CA VAL A 287 -6.22 -32.98 9.57
C VAL A 287 -4.93 -32.52 10.25
N ILE A 288 -3.81 -32.52 9.51
CA ILE A 288 -2.51 -32.11 10.04
C ILE A 288 -2.53 -30.64 10.51
N ASN A 289 -3.13 -29.74 9.72
CA ASN A 289 -3.16 -28.31 10.03
C ASN A 289 -4.08 -27.94 11.21
N LEU A 290 -5.02 -28.81 11.58
CA LEU A 290 -5.92 -28.59 12.72
C LEU A 290 -5.26 -28.89 14.07
N ILE A 291 -4.28 -29.79 14.12
CA ILE A 291 -3.56 -30.16 15.36
C ILE A 291 -2.82 -28.95 15.99
N PRO A 292 -1.99 -28.18 15.25
CA PRO A 292 -1.35 -26.95 15.77
C PRO A 292 -2.31 -25.75 15.80
N ARG A 293 -3.61 -25.99 15.60
CA ARG A 293 -4.66 -24.97 15.57
C ARG A 293 -4.34 -23.82 14.60
N PHE A 294 -3.96 -24.15 13.36
CA PHE A 294 -3.89 -23.14 12.29
C PHE A 294 -5.29 -22.68 11.85
N TYR A 295 -6.27 -23.57 12.05
CA TYR A 295 -7.69 -23.34 11.85
C TYR A 295 -8.45 -23.86 13.06
N ASP A 296 -9.60 -23.24 13.37
CA ASP A 296 -10.54 -23.79 14.33
C ASP A 296 -11.53 -24.74 13.63
N VAL A 297 -11.92 -25.81 14.32
CA VAL A 297 -12.91 -26.77 13.83
C VAL A 297 -14.29 -26.12 13.77
N THR A 298 -15.11 -26.55 12.80
CA THR A 298 -16.49 -26.09 12.66
C THR A 298 -17.43 -26.85 13.59
N GLY A 299 -17.11 -28.11 13.90
CA GLY A 299 -17.82 -28.95 14.85
C GLY A 299 -16.89 -29.99 15.47
N GLY A 300 -17.26 -30.52 16.62
CA GLY A 300 -16.43 -31.44 17.40
C GLY A 300 -15.32 -30.75 18.19
N ARG A 301 -14.29 -31.51 18.53
CA ARG A 301 -13.11 -31.03 19.28
C ARG A 301 -11.87 -31.86 18.98
N ILE A 302 -10.72 -31.24 19.18
CA ILE A 302 -9.40 -31.88 19.10
C ILE A 302 -8.76 -31.74 20.48
N LEU A 303 -8.33 -32.85 21.04
CA LEU A 303 -7.70 -32.92 22.36
C LEU A 303 -6.23 -33.28 22.20
N VAL A 304 -5.36 -32.61 22.95
CA VAL A 304 -3.96 -32.98 23.17
C VAL A 304 -3.77 -33.27 24.66
N ASP A 305 -3.45 -34.51 25.00
CA ASP A 305 -3.41 -35.04 26.38
C ASP A 305 -4.65 -34.65 27.21
N GLY A 306 -5.82 -34.77 26.59
CA GLY A 306 -7.11 -34.46 27.20
C GLY A 306 -7.48 -32.96 27.26
N ASN A 307 -6.58 -32.05 26.85
CA ASN A 307 -6.86 -30.62 26.77
C ASN A 307 -7.38 -30.24 25.38
N ASP A 308 -8.53 -29.57 25.27
CA ASP A 308 -8.99 -29.02 23.99
C ASP A 308 -8.00 -27.97 23.50
N VAL A 309 -7.58 -28.06 22.24
CA VAL A 309 -6.66 -27.11 21.60
C VAL A 309 -7.17 -25.66 21.68
N ARG A 310 -8.49 -25.45 21.86
CA ARG A 310 -9.13 -24.14 22.02
C ARG A 310 -9.05 -23.57 23.43
N ASP A 311 -8.77 -24.38 24.44
CA ASP A 311 -8.71 -24.00 25.85
C ASP A 311 -7.29 -23.66 26.33
N VAL A 312 -6.30 -23.85 25.46
CA VAL A 312 -4.90 -23.54 25.71
C VAL A 312 -4.39 -22.40 24.84
N THR A 313 -3.32 -21.75 25.28
CA THR A 313 -2.71 -20.67 24.48
C THR A 313 -2.07 -21.25 23.22
N ILE A 314 -2.31 -20.60 22.08
CA ILE A 314 -1.81 -21.03 20.76
C ILE A 314 -0.28 -21.16 20.76
N GLU A 315 0.41 -20.24 21.44
CA GLU A 315 1.87 -20.27 21.56
C GLU A 315 2.35 -21.53 22.29
N SER A 316 1.73 -21.88 23.43
CA SER A 316 2.13 -23.06 24.22
C SER A 316 1.87 -24.38 23.49
N LEU A 317 0.80 -24.45 22.70
CA LEU A 317 0.48 -25.60 21.84
C LEU A 317 1.53 -25.76 20.73
N ARG A 318 1.81 -24.68 19.98
CA ARG A 318 2.70 -24.74 18.81
C ARG A 318 4.17 -24.95 19.17
N ARG A 319 4.63 -24.46 20.34
CA ARG A 319 6.00 -24.72 20.81
C ARG A 319 6.29 -26.21 21.08
N GLN A 320 5.24 -27.01 21.27
CA GLN A 320 5.37 -28.44 21.56
C GLN A 320 5.11 -29.33 20.33
N ILE A 321 4.85 -28.74 19.15
CA ILE A 321 4.56 -29.47 17.92
C ILE A 321 5.63 -29.14 16.88
N GLY A 322 6.41 -30.14 16.49
CA GLY A 322 7.26 -30.07 15.29
C GLY A 322 6.42 -30.30 14.03
N ILE A 323 6.48 -29.39 13.07
CA ILE A 323 5.77 -29.52 11.80
C ILE A 323 6.70 -29.33 10.61
N VAL A 324 6.57 -30.21 9.62
CA VAL A 324 7.20 -30.07 8.31
C VAL A 324 6.08 -29.87 7.29
N LEU A 325 6.00 -28.66 6.74
CA LEU A 325 4.98 -28.32 5.74
C LEU A 325 5.31 -28.98 4.40
N GLN A 326 4.28 -29.19 3.57
CA GLN A 326 4.42 -29.79 2.23
C GLN A 326 5.34 -28.96 1.32
N GLU A 327 5.29 -27.64 1.44
CA GLU A 327 6.26 -26.73 0.83
C GLU A 327 7.20 -26.22 1.93
N THR A 328 8.48 -26.59 1.83
CA THR A 328 9.51 -26.12 2.74
C THR A 328 10.08 -24.80 2.22
N ASN A 329 9.93 -23.73 3.02
CA ASN A 329 10.55 -22.45 2.75
C ASN A 329 11.84 -22.31 3.57
N LEU A 330 12.93 -21.95 2.90
CA LEU A 330 14.19 -21.58 3.54
C LEU A 330 14.31 -20.06 3.54
N PHE A 331 14.78 -19.52 4.66
CA PHE A 331 15.08 -18.11 4.79
C PHE A 331 16.51 -17.84 4.31
N THR A 332 16.73 -16.62 3.80
CA THR A 332 18.07 -16.14 3.48
C THR A 332 18.94 -16.18 4.74
N GLY A 333 20.06 -16.91 4.67
CA GLY A 333 20.95 -17.14 5.80
C GLY A 333 21.84 -18.35 5.53
N THR A 334 22.54 -18.81 6.55
CA THR A 334 23.32 -20.05 6.46
C THR A 334 22.42 -21.29 6.63
N ILE A 335 22.97 -22.46 6.32
CA ILE A 335 22.30 -23.75 6.61
C ILE A 335 22.03 -23.87 8.11
N ARG A 336 23.03 -23.52 8.93
CA ARG A 336 22.93 -23.47 10.39
C ARG A 336 21.74 -22.62 10.85
N ASP A 337 21.57 -21.42 10.30
CA ASP A 337 20.49 -20.51 10.70
C ASP A 337 19.10 -21.08 10.37
N ASN A 338 18.98 -21.82 9.26
CA ASN A 338 17.72 -22.46 8.88
C ASN A 338 17.42 -23.69 9.75
N ILE A 339 18.43 -24.48 10.11
CA ILE A 339 18.25 -25.62 11.04
C ILE A 339 17.88 -25.11 12.44
N ALA A 340 18.57 -24.07 12.92
CA ALA A 340 18.31 -23.46 14.22
C ALA A 340 17.05 -22.56 14.24
N PHE A 341 16.29 -22.44 13.15
CA PHE A 341 15.16 -21.50 13.07
C PHE A 341 14.10 -21.74 14.14
N GLY A 342 13.82 -23.01 14.46
CA GLY A 342 12.88 -23.40 15.53
C GLY A 342 13.44 -23.31 16.95
N ARG A 343 14.79 -23.27 17.10
CA ARG A 343 15.51 -23.12 18.36
C ARG A 343 16.76 -22.24 18.14
N PRO A 344 16.60 -20.90 18.12
CA PRO A 344 17.70 -20.00 17.76
C PRO A 344 18.95 -20.11 18.66
N ASP A 345 18.74 -20.53 19.91
CA ASP A 345 19.80 -20.70 20.92
C ASP A 345 20.49 -22.07 20.84
N ALA A 346 20.22 -22.89 19.81
CA ALA A 346 20.84 -24.20 19.64
C ALA A 346 22.37 -24.10 19.44
N THR A 347 23.12 -24.98 20.11
CA THR A 347 24.57 -25.06 19.93
C THR A 347 24.92 -25.64 18.55
N ASP A 348 26.14 -25.41 18.08
CA ASP A 348 26.59 -25.96 16.80
C ASP A 348 26.54 -27.50 16.80
N GLU A 349 26.85 -28.12 17.94
CA GLU A 349 26.75 -29.57 18.15
C GLU A 349 25.31 -30.07 18.06
N GLU A 350 24.34 -29.35 18.63
CA GLU A 350 22.91 -29.67 18.50
C GLU A 350 22.42 -29.52 17.06
N VAL A 351 22.93 -28.51 16.34
CA VAL A 351 22.59 -28.26 14.93
C VAL A 351 23.16 -29.34 14.01
N GLU A 352 24.37 -29.84 14.27
CA GLU A 352 24.99 -30.93 13.50
C GLU A 352 24.32 -32.29 13.74
N ALA A 353 23.71 -32.48 14.92
CA ALA A 353 23.03 -33.72 15.28
C ALA A 353 21.58 -33.83 14.76
N ALA A 354 20.97 -32.69 14.39
CA ALA A 354 19.60 -32.59 13.87
C ALA A 354 19.53 -32.91 12.37
#